data_AF-A0A2H9QW37-F1
#
_entry.id   AF-A0A2H9QW37-F1
#
_cell.length_a   1.000
_cell.length_b   1.000
_cell.length_c   1.000
_cell.angle_alpha   90.00
_cell.angle_beta   90.00
_cell.angle_gamma   90.00
#
_symmetry.space_group_name_H-M   'P 1'
#
loop_
_entity.id
_entity.type
_entity.pdbx_description
1 polymer ?
#
loop_
_entity_poly.entity_id
_entity_poly.type
_entity_poly.pdbx_seq_one_letter_code
_entity_poly.pdbx_strand_id
1 'polypeptide(L)'
;NGNATPITRFVDVEGMFSQMMRMAEKLGKIGFLVRLVGKMKSEKSKKKSVQKSFEKYFGKYIYEDKLPKGLNITELLENVFSEHSKESLGEFTWKTMMVGGMHFQDSYNYDIERVKRCVIHYATPDGRIIPFCAYNGGPTYRNEIEKKYSVPLDEWRKTHESSS
;
A
#
# COMPACT_ATOMS: atom_id res chain seq x y z
N ASN A 1 17.01 -4.40 -17.87
CA ASN A 1 17.84 -3.84 -16.78
C ASN A 1 16.97 -3.51 -15.59
N GLY A 2 17.00 -4.36 -14.55
CA GLY A 2 16.15 -4.27 -13.35
C GLY A 2 16.58 -3.22 -12.34
N ASN A 3 16.80 -1.98 -12.78
CA ASN A 3 17.18 -0.88 -11.88
C ASN A 3 15.93 -0.22 -11.29
N ALA A 4 15.70 -0.37 -9.98
CA ALA A 4 14.65 0.36 -9.26
C ALA A 4 15.08 1.82 -9.01
N THR A 5 14.21 2.78 -9.32
CA THR A 5 14.45 4.21 -9.05
C THR A 5 13.64 4.64 -7.84
N PRO A 6 14.26 5.13 -6.75
CA PRO A 6 13.52 5.63 -5.59
C PRO A 6 12.59 6.79 -5.98
N ILE A 7 11.35 6.78 -5.47
CA ILE A 7 10.33 7.78 -5.81
C ILE A 7 10.79 9.22 -5.54
N THR A 8 11.60 9.43 -4.50
CA THR A 8 12.18 10.72 -4.12
C THR A 8 13.15 11.30 -5.15
N ARG A 9 13.55 10.53 -6.18
CA ARG A 9 14.38 11.02 -7.29
C ARG A 9 13.60 11.77 -8.35
N PHE A 10 12.30 11.51 -8.46
CA PHE A 10 11.43 12.13 -9.46
C PHE A 10 10.15 12.73 -8.88
N VAL A 11 9.92 12.61 -7.57
CA VAL A 11 8.82 13.27 -6.85
C VAL A 11 9.38 14.05 -5.66
N ASP A 12 9.03 15.33 -5.56
CA ASP A 12 9.13 16.13 -4.34
C ASP A 12 8.04 15.67 -3.36
N VAL A 13 8.38 14.65 -2.58
CA VAL A 13 7.47 14.02 -1.64
C VAL A 13 7.01 15.01 -0.57
N GLU A 14 7.92 15.79 0.02
CA GLU A 14 7.58 16.74 1.09
C GLU A 14 6.67 17.87 0.61
N GLY A 15 6.99 18.46 -0.55
CA GLY A 15 6.16 19.49 -1.17
C GLY A 15 4.77 18.96 -1.54
N MET A 16 4.71 17.74 -2.07
CA MET A 16 3.46 17.06 -2.41
C MET A 16 2.60 16.80 -1.16
N PHE A 17 3.17 16.24 -0.09
CA PHE A 17 2.45 15.99 1.17
C PHE A 17 1.97 17.29 1.83
N SER A 18 2.80 18.32 1.85
CA SER A 18 2.43 19.64 2.38
C SER A 18 1.27 20.27 1.59
N GLN A 19 1.26 20.11 0.27
CA GLN A 19 0.14 20.51 -0.57
C GLN A 19 -1.14 19.75 -0.22
N MET A 20 -1.04 18.42 -0.07
CA MET A 20 -2.18 17.57 0.30
C MET A 20 -2.75 17.98 1.66
N MET A 21 -1.91 18.22 2.67
CA MET A 21 -2.36 18.66 3.99
C MET A 21 -3.04 20.02 3.94
N ARG A 22 -2.46 21.01 3.25
CA ARG A 22 -3.08 22.33 3.04
C ARG A 22 -4.41 22.26 2.30
N MET A 23 -4.54 21.29 1.41
CA MET A 23 -5.77 20.98 0.69
C MET A 23 -6.80 20.35 1.63
N ALA A 24 -6.40 19.36 2.44
CA ALA A 24 -7.25 18.71 3.44
C ALA A 24 -7.74 19.71 4.50
N GLU A 25 -6.92 20.64 5.00
CA GLU A 25 -7.39 21.69 5.92
C GLU A 25 -8.50 22.56 5.32
N LYS A 26 -8.53 22.69 3.99
CA LYS A 26 -9.58 23.38 3.24
C LYS A 26 -10.74 22.45 2.84
N LEU A 27 -10.92 21.34 3.56
CA LEU A 27 -11.83 20.19 3.31
C LEU A 27 -13.26 20.58 2.84
N GLY A 28 -13.76 21.77 3.16
CA GLY A 28 -15.03 22.29 2.63
C GLY A 28 -15.06 22.51 1.10
N LYS A 29 -13.91 22.80 0.45
CA LYS A 29 -13.85 23.07 -1.01
C LYS A 29 -13.56 21.84 -1.86
N ILE A 30 -12.90 20.82 -1.31
CA ILE A 30 -12.53 19.60 -2.03
C ILE A 30 -13.73 18.68 -2.22
N GLY A 31 -14.56 18.51 -1.18
CA GLY A 31 -15.83 17.79 -1.32
C GLY A 31 -16.73 18.39 -2.41
N PHE A 32 -16.73 19.72 -2.54
CA PHE A 32 -17.47 20.42 -3.61
C PHE A 32 -16.86 20.18 -5.00
N LEU A 33 -15.53 20.24 -5.14
CA LEU A 33 -14.85 20.02 -6.43
C LEU A 33 -15.00 18.56 -6.90
N VAL A 34 -14.83 17.59 -5.99
CA VAL A 34 -15.05 16.15 -6.25
C VAL A 34 -16.51 15.89 -6.63
N ARG A 35 -17.48 16.51 -5.92
CA ARG A 35 -18.90 16.41 -6.25
C ARG A 35 -19.26 17.05 -7.59
N LEU A 36 -18.54 18.09 -8.01
CA LEU A 36 -18.74 18.77 -9.29
C LEU A 36 -18.13 17.97 -10.46
N VAL A 37 -16.97 17.34 -10.26
CA VAL A 37 -16.35 16.40 -11.22
C VAL A 37 -17.20 15.12 -11.35
N GLY A 38 -17.79 14.63 -10.25
CA GLY A 38 -18.70 13.48 -10.26
C GLY A 38 -19.96 13.68 -11.12
N LYS A 39 -20.41 14.93 -11.30
CA LYS A 39 -21.59 15.29 -12.13
C LYS A 39 -21.32 15.35 -13.64
N MET A 40 -20.08 15.23 -14.10
CA MET A 40 -19.78 15.22 -15.55
C MET A 40 -20.16 13.89 -16.18
N LYS A 41 -20.98 13.91 -17.24
CA LYS A 41 -21.54 12.70 -17.88
C LYS A 41 -20.59 11.97 -18.83
N SER A 42 -19.46 12.57 -19.24
CA SER A 42 -18.52 11.97 -20.18
C SER A 42 -17.23 11.55 -19.47
N GLU A 43 -16.87 10.27 -19.59
CA GLU A 43 -15.60 9.66 -19.17
C GLU A 43 -14.40 10.51 -19.60
N LYS A 44 -14.40 10.94 -20.86
CA LYS A 44 -13.31 11.68 -21.49
C LYS A 44 -13.14 13.09 -20.89
N SER A 45 -14.25 13.76 -20.58
CA SER A 45 -14.24 15.08 -19.94
C SER A 45 -13.85 15.00 -18.46
N LYS A 46 -14.24 13.92 -17.77
CA LYS A 46 -13.80 13.62 -16.39
C LYS A 46 -12.30 13.41 -16.35
N LYS A 47 -11.76 12.52 -17.18
CA LYS A 47 -10.32 12.22 -17.33
C LYS A 47 -9.50 13.50 -17.55
N LYS A 48 -9.89 14.33 -18.52
CA LYS A 48 -9.22 15.61 -18.80
C LYS A 48 -9.28 16.60 -17.63
N SER A 49 -10.40 16.65 -16.91
CA SER A 49 -10.57 17.54 -15.75
C SER A 49 -9.72 17.11 -14.55
N VAL A 50 -9.66 15.80 -14.30
CA VAL A 50 -8.79 15.20 -13.26
C VAL A 50 -7.33 15.47 -13.60
N GLN A 51 -6.90 15.16 -14.82
CA GLN A 51 -5.53 15.43 -15.29
C GLN A 51 -5.15 16.91 -15.12
N LYS A 52 -5.99 17.84 -15.58
CA LYS A 52 -5.71 19.28 -15.47
C LYS A 52 -5.65 19.75 -14.01
N SER A 53 -6.49 19.19 -13.15
CA SER A 53 -6.46 19.48 -11.71
C SER A 53 -5.18 18.94 -11.08
N PHE A 54 -4.77 17.73 -11.48
CA PHE A 54 -3.54 17.11 -11.03
C PHE A 54 -2.32 17.95 -11.44
N GLU A 55 -2.17 18.25 -12.73
CA GLU A 55 -1.10 19.11 -13.25
C GLU A 55 -1.04 20.45 -12.50
N LYS A 56 -2.21 21.07 -12.26
CA LYS A 56 -2.32 22.34 -11.55
C LYS A 56 -1.83 22.29 -10.09
N TYR A 57 -2.16 21.23 -9.35
CA TYR A 57 -1.88 21.16 -7.91
C TYR A 57 -0.59 20.40 -7.59
N PHE A 58 -0.24 19.42 -8.41
CA PHE A 58 0.80 18.44 -8.13
C PHE A 58 1.89 18.35 -9.20
N GLY A 59 1.66 18.83 -10.43
CA GLY A 59 2.64 18.71 -11.52
C GLY A 59 4.01 19.31 -11.17
N LYS A 60 4.04 20.43 -10.43
CA LYS A 60 5.28 21.07 -9.97
C LYS A 60 6.12 20.23 -8.99
N TYR A 61 5.55 19.18 -8.41
CA TYR A 61 6.24 18.26 -7.49
C TYR A 61 6.76 17.02 -8.22
N ILE A 62 6.63 16.94 -9.55
CA ILE A 62 7.13 15.85 -10.35
C ILE A 62 8.24 16.38 -11.25
N TYR A 63 9.40 15.73 -11.20
CA TYR A 63 10.52 15.99 -12.07
C TYR A 63 10.41 15.11 -13.31
N GLU A 64 9.71 15.60 -14.33
CA GLU A 64 9.44 14.83 -15.57
C GLU A 64 10.72 14.37 -16.27
N ASP A 65 11.79 15.16 -16.18
CA ASP A 65 13.12 14.86 -16.71
C ASP A 65 13.80 13.64 -16.03
N LYS A 66 13.34 13.27 -14.83
CA LYS A 66 13.89 12.18 -14.01
C LYS A 66 12.98 10.96 -13.92
N LEU A 67 11.85 10.98 -14.63
CA LEU A 67 10.91 9.85 -14.61
C LEU A 67 11.54 8.59 -15.22
N PRO A 68 11.37 7.42 -14.58
CA PRO A 68 11.77 6.15 -15.17
C PRO A 68 11.04 5.90 -16.50
N LYS A 69 11.75 5.36 -17.50
CA LYS A 69 11.15 5.00 -18.80
C LYS A 69 9.99 4.02 -18.60
N GLY A 70 8.82 4.36 -19.14
CA GLY A 70 7.60 3.53 -19.06
C GLY A 70 6.69 3.81 -17.86
N LEU A 71 7.03 4.78 -17.00
CA LEU A 71 6.17 5.26 -15.92
C LEU A 71 5.41 6.52 -16.36
N ASN A 72 4.08 6.43 -16.48
CA ASN A 72 3.20 7.58 -16.68
C ASN A 72 2.55 7.96 -15.35
N ILE A 73 3.11 8.95 -14.66
CA ILE A 73 2.67 9.32 -13.31
C ILE A 73 1.28 9.97 -13.28
N THR A 74 0.89 10.64 -14.36
CA THR A 74 -0.42 11.28 -14.51
C THR A 74 -1.52 10.24 -14.63
N GLU A 75 -1.31 9.24 -15.48
CA GLU A 75 -2.22 8.10 -15.64
C GLU A 75 -2.28 7.24 -14.38
N LEU A 76 -1.13 7.06 -13.72
CA LEU A 76 -1.06 6.36 -12.46
C LEU A 76 -1.93 7.02 -11.38
N LEU A 77 -1.78 8.33 -11.22
CA LEU A 77 -2.52 9.06 -10.18
C LEU A 77 -3.97 9.27 -10.60
N GLU A 78 -4.27 9.40 -11.89
CA GLU A 78 -5.63 9.32 -12.41
C GLU A 78 -6.31 8.02 -11.93
N ASN A 79 -5.70 6.87 -12.18
CA ASN A 79 -6.22 5.56 -11.79
C ASN A 79 -6.49 5.46 -10.28
N VAL A 80 -5.59 6.00 -9.44
CA VAL A 80 -5.76 6.00 -7.97
C VAL A 80 -6.91 6.91 -7.50
N PHE A 81 -7.14 8.05 -8.17
CA PHE A 81 -8.16 9.04 -7.76
C PHE A 81 -9.51 8.90 -8.47
N SER A 82 -9.57 8.27 -9.64
CA SER A 82 -10.79 8.11 -10.45
C SER A 82 -11.42 6.73 -10.25
N GLU A 83 -10.61 5.68 -10.15
CA GLU A 83 -11.06 4.30 -10.06
C GLU A 83 -10.57 3.65 -8.76
N HIS A 84 -11.49 3.49 -7.81
CA HIS A 84 -11.30 2.58 -6.66
C HIS A 84 -11.39 1.10 -7.08
N SER A 85 -10.93 0.74 -8.28
CA SER A 85 -10.95 -0.63 -8.82
C SER A 85 -9.64 -1.35 -8.45
N LYS A 86 -9.70 -2.67 -8.27
CA LYS A 86 -8.54 -3.48 -7.89
C LYS A 86 -7.57 -3.61 -9.07
N GLU A 87 -8.11 -3.55 -10.27
CA GLU A 87 -7.44 -3.68 -11.56
C GLU A 87 -6.52 -2.48 -11.82
N SER A 88 -6.99 -1.26 -11.55
CA SER A 88 -6.22 -0.03 -11.72
C SER A 88 -5.02 0.06 -10.76
N LEU A 89 -5.18 -0.45 -9.53
CA LEU A 89 -4.11 -0.60 -8.54
C LEU A 89 -3.12 -1.72 -8.90
N GLY A 90 -3.57 -2.74 -9.61
CA GLY A 90 -2.73 -3.86 -10.04
C GLY A 90 -1.62 -3.42 -10.99
N GLU A 91 -1.94 -2.61 -12.00
CA GLU A 91 -0.94 -2.12 -12.96
C GLU A 91 0.12 -1.24 -12.27
N PHE A 92 -0.30 -0.40 -11.32
CA PHE A 92 0.62 0.37 -10.49
C PHE A 92 1.56 -0.52 -9.68
N THR A 93 1.00 -1.53 -9.03
CA THR A 93 1.74 -2.46 -8.17
C THR A 93 2.78 -3.23 -8.97
N TRP A 94 2.51 -3.57 -10.24
CA TRP A 94 3.50 -4.22 -11.10
C TRP A 94 4.68 -3.33 -11.50
N LYS A 95 4.48 -2.01 -11.53
CA LYS A 95 5.50 -1.03 -11.90
C LYS A 95 6.23 -0.43 -10.70
N THR A 96 5.83 -0.78 -9.47
CA THR A 96 6.39 -0.21 -8.25
C THR A 96 6.70 -1.28 -7.21
N MET A 97 7.68 -1.00 -6.36
CA MET A 97 8.08 -1.88 -5.27
C MET A 97 8.24 -1.04 -4.01
N MET A 98 7.48 -1.38 -2.97
CA MET A 98 7.68 -0.81 -1.64
C MET A 98 8.80 -1.58 -0.94
N VAL A 99 9.82 -0.86 -0.49
CA VAL A 99 10.87 -1.40 0.38
C VAL A 99 10.78 -0.68 1.72
N GLY A 100 10.46 -1.43 2.78
CA GLY A 100 10.42 -0.93 4.15
C GLY A 100 11.29 -1.79 5.05
N GLY A 101 11.94 -1.18 6.03
CA GLY A 101 12.74 -1.87 7.05
C GLY A 101 12.26 -1.46 8.44
N MET A 102 12.08 -2.45 9.32
CA MET A 102 11.68 -2.21 10.71
C MET A 102 12.28 -3.29 11.62
N HIS A 103 12.72 -2.92 12.82
CA HIS A 103 13.22 -3.90 13.79
C HIS A 103 12.06 -4.75 14.36
N PHE A 104 12.30 -6.03 14.62
CA PHE A 104 11.32 -6.83 15.35
C PHE A 104 11.30 -6.43 16.84
N GLN A 105 10.14 -6.54 17.47
CA GLN A 105 10.03 -6.33 18.92
C GLN A 105 10.38 -7.61 19.66
N ASP A 106 11.02 -7.44 20.80
CA ASP A 106 11.29 -8.48 21.80
C ASP A 106 10.58 -8.15 23.12
N SER A 107 10.78 -8.99 24.13
CA SER A 107 10.14 -8.84 25.43
C SER A 107 10.56 -7.59 26.21
N TYR A 108 11.67 -6.94 25.88
CA TYR A 108 12.18 -5.73 26.55
C TYR A 108 11.69 -4.43 25.91
N ASN A 109 11.34 -4.44 24.62
CA ASN A 109 10.90 -3.25 23.87
C ASN A 109 9.51 -3.40 23.22
N TYR A 110 8.69 -4.29 23.79
CA TYR A 110 7.36 -4.57 23.27
C TYR A 110 6.42 -3.36 23.42
N ASP A 111 5.89 -2.87 22.29
CA ASP A 111 4.98 -1.73 22.23
C ASP A 111 3.73 -2.10 21.44
N ILE A 112 2.60 -2.15 22.15
CA ILE A 112 1.28 -2.50 21.64
C ILE A 112 0.81 -1.51 20.56
N GLU A 113 1.12 -0.21 20.69
CA GLU A 113 0.71 0.80 19.71
C GLU A 113 1.42 0.61 18.36
N ARG A 114 2.64 0.06 18.39
CA ARG A 114 3.35 -0.35 17.18
C ARG A 114 2.81 -1.66 16.61
N VAL A 115 2.42 -2.62 17.46
CA VAL A 115 1.78 -3.88 17.02
C VAL A 115 0.45 -3.62 16.32
N LYS A 116 -0.37 -2.69 16.83
CA LYS A 116 -1.64 -2.28 16.20
C LYS A 116 -1.48 -1.69 14.79
N ARG A 117 -0.29 -1.17 14.46
CA ARG A 117 0.04 -0.58 13.15
C ARG A 117 0.90 -1.50 12.28
N CYS A 118 1.00 -2.79 12.64
CA CYS A 118 1.78 -3.75 11.87
C CYS A 118 1.17 -3.95 10.47
N VAL A 119 2.01 -4.21 9.48
CA VAL A 119 1.60 -4.47 8.09
C VAL A 119 1.90 -5.91 7.65
N ILE A 120 2.52 -6.71 8.53
CA ILE A 120 2.85 -8.12 8.29
C ILE A 120 2.11 -8.96 9.32
N HIS A 121 1.30 -9.91 8.86
CA HIS A 121 0.41 -10.70 9.70
C HIS A 121 0.45 -12.18 9.32
N TYR A 122 0.17 -13.04 10.30
CA TYR A 122 -0.10 -14.46 10.11
C TYR A 122 -1.60 -14.70 10.12
N ALA A 123 -2.09 -15.40 9.10
CA ALA A 123 -3.41 -16.02 9.14
C ALA A 123 -3.27 -17.39 9.79
N THR A 124 -4.07 -17.67 10.82
CA THR A 124 -4.03 -18.94 11.56
C THR A 124 -5.21 -19.85 11.16
N PRO A 125 -5.11 -21.18 11.37
CA PRO A 125 -6.18 -22.11 11.00
C PRO A 125 -7.52 -21.89 11.74
N ASP A 126 -7.53 -21.20 12.87
CA ASP A 126 -8.76 -20.75 13.56
C ASP A 126 -9.33 -19.42 13.05
N GLY A 127 -8.79 -18.88 11.96
CA GLY A 127 -9.30 -17.68 11.30
C GLY A 127 -8.85 -16.37 11.95
N ARG A 128 -7.92 -16.39 12.92
CA ARG A 128 -7.33 -15.16 13.47
C ARG A 128 -6.28 -14.59 12.50
N ILE A 129 -6.16 -13.26 12.51
CA ILE A 129 -5.07 -12.53 11.85
C ILE A 129 -4.23 -11.90 12.94
N ILE A 130 -2.98 -12.36 13.07
CA ILE A 130 -2.11 -12.01 14.19
C ILE A 130 -0.90 -11.23 13.67
N PRO A 131 -0.61 -10.01 14.17
CA PRO A 131 0.59 -9.27 13.79
C PRO A 131 1.89 -10.06 14.01
N PHE A 132 2.89 -9.86 13.15
CA PHE A 132 4.14 -10.63 13.18
C PHE A 132 4.81 -10.64 14.56
N CYS A 133 4.97 -9.47 15.19
CA CYS A 133 5.64 -9.38 16.48
C CYS A 133 4.79 -10.00 17.59
N ALA A 134 3.46 -9.87 17.53
CA ALA A 134 2.57 -10.55 18.47
C ALA A 134 2.67 -12.08 18.32
N TYR A 135 2.81 -12.58 17.10
CA TYR A 135 2.97 -14.01 16.86
C TYR A 135 4.32 -14.53 17.38
N ASN A 136 5.44 -13.87 17.04
CA ASN A 136 6.79 -14.40 17.25
C ASN A 136 7.52 -13.90 18.51
N GLY A 137 7.34 -12.65 18.93
CA GLY A 137 8.16 -12.00 19.98
C GLY A 137 7.36 -11.47 21.18
N GLY A 138 6.04 -11.38 21.06
CA GLY A 138 5.11 -10.85 22.06
C GLY A 138 4.43 -11.91 22.92
N PRO A 139 3.16 -11.70 23.33
CA PRO A 139 2.35 -12.75 23.96
C PRO A 139 2.37 -13.96 23.04
N THR A 140 2.81 -15.12 23.54
CA THR A 140 3.29 -16.25 22.73
C THR A 140 2.17 -16.99 21.97
N TYR A 141 1.48 -16.31 21.05
CA TYR A 141 0.40 -16.87 20.22
C TYR A 141 0.92 -17.99 19.31
N ARG A 142 2.19 -17.92 18.90
CA ARG A 142 2.83 -19.00 18.16
C ARG A 142 2.75 -20.34 18.89
N ASN A 143 3.10 -20.38 20.17
CA ASN A 143 3.09 -21.63 20.94
C ASN A 143 1.66 -22.21 21.07
N GLU A 144 0.67 -21.34 21.26
CA GLU A 144 -0.74 -21.74 21.32
C GLU A 144 -1.21 -22.36 19.99
N ILE A 145 -0.91 -21.68 18.87
CA ILE A 145 -1.30 -22.10 17.53
C ILE A 145 -0.56 -23.38 17.12
N GLU A 146 0.76 -23.42 17.27
CA GLU A 146 1.57 -24.59 16.90
C GLU A 146 1.11 -25.81 17.71
N LYS A 147 0.93 -25.69 19.03
CA LYS A 147 0.45 -26.83 19.84
C LYS A 147 -0.91 -27.38 19.38
N LYS A 148 -1.79 -26.53 18.87
CA LYS A 148 -3.15 -26.92 18.47
C LYS A 148 -3.21 -27.50 17.05
N TYR A 149 -2.32 -27.06 16.17
CA TYR A 149 -2.43 -27.33 14.72
C TYR A 149 -1.19 -28.00 14.11
N SER A 150 -0.08 -28.14 14.84
CA SER A 150 1.10 -28.82 14.34
C SER A 150 0.83 -30.31 14.20
N VAL A 151 1.23 -30.88 13.07
CA VAL A 151 1.25 -32.32 12.83
C VAL A 151 2.70 -32.80 12.90
N PRO A 152 3.01 -33.91 13.58
CA PRO A 152 4.36 -34.49 13.55
C PRO A 152 4.83 -34.75 12.12
N LEU A 153 6.13 -34.52 11.85
CA LEU A 153 6.70 -34.63 10.51
C LEU A 153 6.44 -36.00 9.86
N ASP A 154 6.51 -37.08 10.62
CA ASP A 154 6.30 -38.44 10.10
C ASP A 154 4.85 -38.70 9.69
N GLU A 155 3.88 -38.09 10.38
CA GLU A 155 2.46 -38.18 10.02
C GLU A 155 2.14 -37.30 8.80
N TRP A 156 2.73 -36.11 8.72
CA TRP A 156 2.59 -35.23 7.57
C TRP A 156 3.17 -35.88 6.30
N ARG A 157 4.35 -36.52 6.39
CA ARG A 157 4.97 -37.26 5.28
C ARG A 157 4.07 -38.36 4.75
N LYS A 158 3.53 -39.22 5.63
CA LYS A 158 2.63 -40.33 5.22
C LYS A 158 1.39 -39.87 4.45
N THR A 159 0.87 -38.69 4.77
CA THR A 159 -0.34 -38.14 4.14
C THR A 159 -0.08 -37.35 2.87
N HIS A 160 1.18 -37.01 2.56
CA HIS A 160 1.56 -36.14 1.43
C HIS A 160 2.63 -36.73 0.49
N GLU A 161 3.30 -37.84 0.85
CA GLU A 161 4.29 -38.53 -0.01
C GLU A 161 3.65 -39.28 -1.20
N SER A 162 2.36 -39.60 -1.17
CA SER A 162 1.68 -40.31 -2.27
C SER A 162 1.25 -39.41 -3.43
N SER A 163 1.65 -38.12 -3.44
CA SER A 163 1.19 -37.11 -4.41
C SER A 163 2.32 -36.51 -5.26
N SER A 164 3.51 -37.10 -5.24
CA SER A 164 4.70 -36.66 -6.01
C SER A 164 5.22 -37.76 -6.92
#